data_AF-A0A1I8BXV3-F1
#
_entry.id   AF-A0A1I8BXV3-F1
#
_cell.length_a   1.000
_cell.length_b   1.000
_cell.length_c   1.000
_cell.angle_alpha   90.00
_cell.angle_beta   90.00
_cell.angle_gamma   90.00
#
_symmetry.space_group_name_H-M   'P 1'
#
loop_
_entity.id
_entity.type
_entity.pdbx_description
1 polymer ?
#
loop_
_entity_poly.entity_id
_entity_poly.type
_entity_poly.pdbx_seq_one_letter_code
_entity_poly.pdbx_strand_id
1 'polypeptide(L)'
;MGAYDLIKSENPIKYLSVYELLQLQLKKDEMEKIENFCQILIKNRNMLWDYFSIKILLNSINEEKEISECSPVLAAIPCLINGYLPEMEGLSLLLYQLANVNYDDEKLCYAEIAFALADFHLPSMDEENDEEENLNKEEQQNVFKKQNSRIERSFRSLIFPALRNRFLPNSELGENIKELTSTAKAFKHFGRC
;
A
#
# COMPACT_ATOMS: atom_id res chain seq x y z
N MET A 1 19.52 1.23 -9.39
CA MET A 1 18.40 0.27 -9.45
C MET A 1 18.06 -0.11 -8.02
N GLY A 2 16.92 0.35 -7.51
CA GLY A 2 16.45 0.00 -6.17
C GLY A 2 16.38 -1.52 -6.00
N ALA A 3 16.93 -2.04 -4.90
CA ALA A 3 17.02 -3.48 -4.63
C ALA A 3 15.73 -4.00 -3.98
N TYR A 4 14.59 -3.83 -4.65
CA TYR A 4 13.29 -4.32 -4.19
C TYR A 4 12.85 -5.51 -5.03
N ASP A 5 12.32 -6.55 -4.37
CA ASP A 5 11.50 -7.55 -5.03
C ASP A 5 10.24 -6.87 -5.57
N LEU A 6 9.58 -7.45 -6.59
CA LEU A 6 8.46 -6.82 -7.27
C LEU A 6 7.18 -7.61 -7.04
N ILE A 7 6.12 -6.91 -6.65
CA ILE A 7 4.76 -7.41 -6.80
C ILE A 7 4.38 -7.23 -8.26
N LYS A 8 4.29 -8.35 -8.98
CA LYS A 8 3.87 -8.40 -10.38
C LYS A 8 2.42 -8.84 -10.44
N SER A 9 1.65 -8.27 -11.36
CA SER A 9 0.35 -8.84 -11.71
C SER A 9 0.58 -10.18 -12.42
N GLU A 10 0.24 -11.30 -11.76
CA GLU A 10 0.53 -12.66 -12.25
C GLU A 10 -0.42 -13.11 -13.38
N ASN A 11 -1.51 -12.38 -13.65
CA ASN A 11 -2.42 -12.70 -14.73
C ASN A 11 -2.14 -11.84 -15.98
N PRO A 12 -2.03 -12.45 -17.18
CA PRO A 12 -1.77 -11.74 -18.46
C PRO A 12 -2.97 -10.92 -18.97
N ILE A 13 -4.01 -10.69 -18.16
CA ILE A 13 -5.17 -9.87 -18.50
C ILE A 13 -5.09 -8.57 -17.69
N LYS A 14 -4.80 -7.48 -18.41
CA LYS A 14 -4.95 -6.06 -18.03
C LYS A 14 -3.97 -5.55 -16.95
N TYR A 15 -2.95 -4.84 -17.43
CA TYR A 15 -2.38 -3.75 -16.65
C TYR A 15 -3.48 -2.87 -16.05
N LEU A 16 -3.35 -2.48 -14.78
CA LEU A 16 -4.39 -1.70 -14.10
C LEU A 16 -4.39 -0.28 -14.64
N SER A 17 -5.52 0.19 -15.15
CA SER A 17 -5.66 1.56 -15.63
C SER A 17 -5.48 2.52 -14.46
N VAL A 18 -4.42 3.34 -14.52
CA VAL A 18 -4.16 4.37 -13.51
C VAL A 18 -5.32 5.36 -13.47
N TYR A 19 -5.92 5.63 -14.62
CA TYR A 19 -7.08 6.50 -14.74
C TYR A 19 -8.30 5.96 -13.99
N GLU A 20 -8.65 4.67 -14.19
CA GLU A 20 -9.78 4.04 -13.49
C GLU A 20 -9.53 3.98 -11.97
N LEU A 21 -8.29 3.71 -11.56
CA LEU A 21 -7.93 3.70 -10.14
C LEU A 21 -8.03 5.09 -9.50
N LEU A 22 -7.60 6.15 -10.19
CA LEU A 22 -7.73 7.52 -9.70
C LEU A 22 -9.20 7.98 -9.64
N GLN A 23 -10.06 7.50 -10.55
CA GLN A 23 -11.50 7.74 -10.51
C GLN A 23 -12.18 7.15 -9.26
N LEU A 24 -11.60 6.13 -8.62
CA LEU A 24 -12.16 5.57 -7.38
C LEU A 24 -11.94 6.52 -6.18
N GLN A 25 -10.91 7.36 -6.21
CA GLN A 25 -10.60 8.31 -5.13
C GLN A 25 -11.20 9.70 -5.36
N LEU A 26 -11.26 10.13 -6.61
CA LEU A 26 -11.70 11.47 -6.98
C LEU A 26 -13.19 11.48 -7.34
N LYS A 27 -13.88 12.57 -7.01
CA LYS A 27 -15.30 12.72 -7.39
C LYS A 27 -15.40 12.84 -8.91
N LYS A 28 -16.54 12.39 -9.47
CA LYS A 28 -16.80 12.44 -10.93
C LYS A 28 -16.65 13.84 -11.55
N ASP A 29 -16.75 14.90 -10.75
CA ASP A 29 -16.63 16.29 -11.23
C ASP A 29 -15.18 16.78 -11.34
N GLU A 30 -14.17 16.01 -10.88
CA GLU A 30 -12.75 16.39 -10.88
C GLU A 30 -11.96 15.76 -12.06
N MET A 31 -12.58 15.65 -13.24
CA MET A 31 -11.98 15.01 -14.42
C MET A 31 -10.67 15.66 -14.87
N GLU A 32 -10.60 16.98 -14.90
CA GLU A 32 -9.39 17.74 -15.25
C GLU A 32 -8.23 17.45 -14.28
N LYS A 33 -8.54 17.18 -13.01
CA LYS A 33 -7.55 16.83 -11.99
C LYS A 33 -7.01 15.41 -12.20
N ILE A 34 -7.86 14.47 -12.61
CA ILE A 34 -7.44 13.10 -12.94
C ILE A 34 -6.47 13.11 -14.12
N GLU A 35 -6.74 13.92 -15.15
CA GLU A 35 -5.86 14.06 -16.31
C GLU A 35 -4.50 14.65 -15.89
N ASN A 36 -4.51 15.72 -15.08
CA ASN A 36 -3.28 16.31 -14.54
C ASN A 36 -2.47 15.29 -13.71
N PHE A 37 -3.12 14.49 -12.87
CA PHE A 37 -2.47 13.44 -12.08
C PHE A 37 -1.88 12.34 -12.96
N CYS A 38 -2.58 11.91 -14.00
CA CYS A 38 -2.04 10.99 -15.00
C CYS A 38 -0.76 11.56 -15.64
N GLN A 39 -0.78 12.83 -16.05
CA GLN A 39 0.39 13.48 -16.65
C GLN A 39 1.57 13.57 -15.70
N ILE A 40 1.35 13.91 -14.42
CA ILE A 40 2.39 13.94 -13.39
C ILE A 40 3.05 12.57 -13.23
N LEU A 41 2.24 11.51 -13.12
CA LEU A 41 2.74 10.14 -12.98
C LEU A 41 3.49 9.67 -14.23
N ILE A 42 3.01 10.01 -15.42
CA ILE A 42 3.67 9.71 -16.69
C ILE A 42 5.04 10.42 -16.78
N LYS A 43 5.09 11.71 -16.41
CA LYS A 43 6.31 12.52 -16.44
C LYS A 43 7.38 11.94 -15.51
N ASN A 44 6.98 11.44 -14.34
CA ASN A 44 7.89 10.95 -13.31
C ASN A 44 8.10 9.42 -13.31
N ARG A 45 7.51 8.68 -14.26
CA ARG A 45 7.53 7.21 -14.28
C ARG A 45 8.93 6.57 -14.24
N ASN A 46 9.91 7.19 -14.89
CA ASN A 46 11.27 6.64 -14.96
C ASN A 46 11.94 6.70 -13.58
N MET A 47 11.77 7.82 -12.88
CA MET A 47 12.26 8.01 -11.51
C MET A 47 11.58 7.02 -10.55
N LEU A 48 10.24 6.92 -10.64
CA LEU A 48 9.45 5.97 -9.86
C LEU A 48 9.91 4.52 -10.06
N TRP A 49 10.29 4.15 -11.28
CA TRP A 49 10.81 2.83 -11.58
C TRP A 49 12.24 2.63 -11.05
N ASP A 50 13.15 3.56 -11.32
CA ASP A 50 14.57 3.39 -11.06
C ASP A 50 14.91 3.37 -9.56
N TYR A 51 14.19 4.17 -8.77
CA TYR A 51 14.42 4.34 -7.33
C TYR A 51 13.45 3.54 -6.47
N PHE A 52 12.16 3.50 -6.84
CA PHE A 52 11.11 2.93 -5.99
C PHE A 52 10.51 1.65 -6.56
N SER A 53 10.98 1.16 -7.71
CA SER A 53 10.47 -0.06 -8.35
C SER A 53 8.97 -0.01 -8.68
N ILE A 54 8.41 1.19 -8.87
CA ILE A 54 7.03 1.40 -9.29
C ILE A 54 7.02 1.53 -10.81
N LYS A 55 6.39 0.58 -11.50
CA LYS A 55 6.40 0.52 -12.96
C LYS A 55 5.08 1.00 -13.54
N ILE A 56 5.12 2.14 -14.23
CA ILE A 56 4.00 2.66 -15.01
C ILE A 56 4.37 2.54 -16.49
N LEU A 57 3.53 1.84 -17.25
CA LEU A 57 3.65 1.67 -18.69
C LEU A 57 2.68 2.61 -19.40
N LEU A 58 3.04 3.04 -20.60
CA LEU A 58 2.10 3.70 -21.50
C LEU A 58 1.52 2.65 -22.43
N ASN A 59 0.21 2.48 -22.41
CA ASN A 59 -0.47 1.67 -23.41
C ASN A 59 -0.72 2.56 -24.62
N SER A 60 0.27 2.65 -25.51
CA SER A 60 0.10 3.38 -26.77
C SER A 60 -0.71 2.50 -27.73
N ILE A 61 -1.91 2.95 -28.08
CA ILE A 61 -2.68 2.32 -29.15
C ILE A 61 -2.07 2.68 -30.53
N ASN A 62 -1.25 3.75 -30.64
CA ASN A 62 -0.58 4.17 -31.87
C ASN A 62 0.72 4.93 -31.56
N GLU A 63 1.86 4.47 -32.10
CA GLU A 63 3.23 4.89 -31.77
C GLU A 63 3.60 6.36 -32.07
N GLU A 64 2.67 7.19 -32.56
CA GLU A 64 2.95 8.55 -33.04
C GLU A 64 2.15 9.68 -32.36
N LYS A 65 1.39 9.42 -31.28
CA LYS A 65 0.55 10.45 -30.66
C LYS A 65 1.14 11.09 -29.40
N GLU A 66 0.78 12.36 -29.22
CA GLU A 66 1.13 13.20 -28.08
C GLU A 66 0.86 12.53 -26.73
N ILE A 67 1.67 12.86 -25.73
CA ILE A 67 1.61 12.35 -24.34
C ILE A 67 0.18 12.47 -23.75
N SER A 68 -0.61 13.41 -24.25
CA SER A 68 -1.99 13.73 -23.87
C SER A 68 -3.01 12.61 -24.15
N GLU A 69 -2.77 11.68 -25.08
CA GLU A 69 -3.70 10.56 -25.40
C GLU A 69 -3.24 9.20 -24.86
N CYS A 70 -2.11 9.13 -24.14
CA CYS A 70 -1.62 7.87 -23.60
C CYS A 70 -2.36 7.48 -22.32
N SER A 71 -2.95 6.28 -22.28
CA SER A 71 -3.52 5.72 -21.07
C SER A 71 -2.42 5.06 -20.23
N PRO A 72 -2.05 5.62 -19.05
CA PRO A 72 -1.05 5.02 -18.19
C PRO A 72 -1.62 3.80 -17.48
N VAL A 73 -0.82 2.75 -17.41
CA VAL A 73 -1.18 1.50 -16.76
C VAL A 73 -0.12 1.08 -15.75
N LEU A 74 -0.56 0.72 -14.55
CA LEU A 74 0.31 0.26 -13.48
C LEU A 74 0.66 -1.22 -13.71
N ALA A 75 1.96 -1.51 -13.77
CA ALA A 75 2.49 -2.83 -14.11
C ALA A 75 3.20 -3.52 -12.94
N ALA A 76 3.81 -2.76 -12.01
CA ALA A 76 4.48 -3.32 -10.84
C ALA A 76 4.59 -2.30 -9.70
N ILE A 77 4.66 -2.82 -8.47
CA ILE A 77 4.92 -2.08 -7.22
C ILE A 77 5.99 -2.83 -6.43
N PRO A 78 6.83 -2.15 -5.63
CA PRO A 78 7.81 -2.81 -4.77
C PRO A 78 7.16 -3.76 -3.76
N CYS A 79 7.79 -4.92 -3.54
CA CYS A 79 7.55 -5.80 -2.41
C CYS A 79 8.55 -5.44 -1.30
N LEU A 80 8.09 -4.77 -0.24
CA LEU A 80 8.96 -4.31 0.85
C LEU A 80 9.41 -5.43 1.79
N ILE A 81 8.55 -6.44 2.01
CA ILE A 81 8.82 -7.60 2.84
C ILE A 81 8.59 -8.84 1.99
N ASN A 82 9.61 -9.68 1.84
CA ASN A 82 9.51 -10.89 1.02
C ASN A 82 8.33 -11.77 1.45
N GLY A 83 7.47 -12.13 0.50
CA GLY A 83 6.27 -12.93 0.71
C GLY A 83 5.07 -12.18 1.30
N TYR A 84 5.20 -10.86 1.57
CA TYR A 84 4.07 -10.03 1.99
C TYR A 84 3.43 -9.38 0.76
N LEU A 85 2.10 -9.56 0.66
CA LEU A 85 1.28 -8.92 -0.36
C LEU A 85 0.29 -7.97 0.35
N PRO A 86 0.42 -6.64 0.13
CA PRO A 86 -0.52 -5.66 0.66
C PRO A 86 -1.91 -5.78 0.03
N GLU A 87 -2.87 -5.05 0.58
CA GLU A 87 -4.25 -5.05 0.10
C GLU A 87 -4.40 -4.15 -1.11
N MET A 88 -4.83 -4.74 -2.23
CA MET A 88 -4.82 -4.08 -3.54
C MET A 88 -5.90 -2.99 -3.67
N GLU A 89 -6.85 -2.92 -2.74
CA GLU A 89 -7.86 -1.86 -2.66
C GLU A 89 -7.21 -0.48 -2.41
N GLY A 90 -6.11 -0.46 -1.64
CA GLY A 90 -5.31 0.74 -1.37
C GLY A 90 -4.54 1.30 -2.56
N LEU A 91 -4.55 0.62 -3.73
CA LEU A 91 -3.83 1.08 -4.92
C LEU A 91 -4.31 2.44 -5.42
N SER A 92 -5.62 2.66 -5.35
CA SER A 92 -6.24 3.91 -5.76
C SER A 92 -5.70 5.08 -4.92
N LEU A 93 -5.60 4.90 -3.60
CA LEU A 93 -5.04 5.86 -2.67
C LEU A 93 -3.53 6.07 -2.88
N LEU A 94 -2.76 4.98 -3.10
CA LEU A 94 -1.34 5.06 -3.41
C LEU A 94 -1.09 5.93 -4.64
N LEU A 95 -1.81 5.69 -5.74
CA LEU A 95 -1.66 6.48 -6.97
C LEU A 95 -2.06 7.94 -6.76
N TYR A 96 -3.10 8.19 -5.98
CA TYR A 96 -3.51 9.54 -5.58
C TYR A 96 -2.41 10.25 -4.78
N GLN A 97 -1.80 9.59 -3.79
CA GLN A 97 -0.70 10.15 -3.01
C GLN A 97 0.51 10.43 -3.90
N LEU A 98 0.92 9.48 -4.75
CA LEU A 98 2.03 9.64 -5.69
C LEU A 98 1.83 10.81 -6.66
N ALA A 99 0.60 11.06 -7.10
CA ALA A 99 0.30 12.20 -7.98
C ALA A 99 0.38 13.55 -7.26
N ASN A 100 0.22 13.58 -5.93
CA ASN A 100 0.30 14.79 -5.11
C ASN A 100 1.69 15.08 -4.55
N VAL A 101 2.66 14.19 -4.76
CA VAL A 101 4.04 14.37 -4.31
C VAL A 101 4.63 15.67 -4.87
N ASN A 102 5.37 16.40 -4.05
CA ASN A 102 6.17 17.54 -4.50
C ASN A 102 7.45 17.04 -5.20
N TYR A 103 7.41 16.95 -6.52
CA TYR A 103 8.56 16.53 -7.34
C TYR A 103 9.64 17.61 -7.53
N ASP A 104 9.43 18.83 -7.05
CA ASP A 104 10.39 19.94 -7.21
C ASP A 104 11.45 19.97 -6.10
N ASP A 105 11.13 19.45 -4.91
CA ASP A 105 12.07 19.27 -3.79
C ASP A 105 12.46 17.80 -3.65
N GLU A 106 13.70 17.46 -3.99
CA GLU A 106 14.22 16.09 -3.98
C GLU A 106 14.02 15.39 -2.62
N LYS A 107 14.29 16.08 -1.50
CA LYS A 107 14.21 15.43 -0.18
C LYS A 107 12.77 15.16 0.21
N LEU A 108 11.89 16.13 -0.03
CA LEU A 108 10.46 15.97 0.25
C LEU A 108 9.85 14.92 -0.68
N CYS A 109 10.19 14.93 -1.96
CA CYS A 109 9.75 13.94 -2.94
C CYS A 109 10.02 12.51 -2.47
N TYR A 110 11.26 12.22 -2.05
CA TYR A 110 11.63 10.88 -1.61
C TYR A 110 10.92 10.47 -0.32
N ALA A 111 10.76 11.41 0.61
CA ALA A 111 10.06 11.16 1.86
C ALA A 111 8.57 10.87 1.61
N GLU A 112 7.89 11.70 0.81
CA GLU A 112 6.47 11.55 0.51
C GLU A 112 6.17 10.26 -0.25
N ILE A 113 7.01 9.85 -1.20
CA ILE A 113 6.88 8.56 -1.89
C ILE A 113 7.07 7.40 -0.91
N ALA A 114 8.07 7.49 -0.01
CA ALA A 114 8.31 6.47 0.99
C ALA A 114 7.14 6.35 1.98
N PHE A 115 6.53 7.46 2.39
CA PHE A 115 5.34 7.46 3.22
C PHE A 115 4.13 6.87 2.50
N ALA A 116 3.89 7.25 1.24
CA ALA A 116 2.80 6.68 0.44
C ALA A 116 2.96 5.15 0.28
N LEU A 117 4.18 4.67 0.06
CA LEU A 117 4.47 3.24 0.02
C LEU A 117 4.30 2.56 1.39
N ALA A 118 4.67 3.22 2.48
CA ALA A 118 4.50 2.69 3.84
C ALA A 118 3.01 2.56 4.19
N ASP A 119 2.20 3.58 3.88
CA ASP A 119 0.76 3.59 4.07
C ASP A 119 0.10 2.46 3.28
N PHE A 120 0.46 2.31 1.99
CA PHE A 120 -0.06 1.23 1.14
C PHE A 120 0.31 -0.17 1.65
N HIS A 121 1.46 -0.33 2.32
CA HIS A 121 1.90 -1.61 2.87
C HIS A 121 1.41 -1.88 4.29
N LEU A 122 0.67 -0.95 4.90
CA LEU A 122 0.06 -1.18 6.20
C LEU A 122 -1.15 -2.12 6.01
N PRO A 123 -1.25 -3.23 6.77
CA PRO A 123 -2.45 -4.07 6.74
C PRO A 123 -3.68 -3.24 7.15
N SER A 124 -4.79 -3.30 6.40
CA SER A 124 -6.03 -2.67 6.88
C SER A 124 -6.47 -3.34 8.17
N MET A 125 -6.85 -2.49 9.13
CA MET A 125 -7.42 -2.89 10.41
C MET A 125 -8.92 -2.54 10.46
N ASP A 126 -9.52 -2.21 9.32
CA ASP A 126 -10.91 -1.75 9.28
C ASP A 126 -11.84 -2.86 9.77
N GLU A 127 -12.52 -2.57 10.89
CA GLU A 127 -13.45 -3.48 11.58
C GLU A 127 -14.84 -3.50 10.94
N GLU A 128 -15.09 -2.65 9.95
CA GLU A 128 -16.41 -2.46 9.33
C GLU A 128 -16.25 -2.29 7.81
N ASN A 129 -16.21 -3.39 7.07
CA ASN A 129 -16.44 -3.30 5.63
C ASN A 129 -17.93 -2.98 5.42
N ASP A 130 -18.27 -1.92 4.69
CA ASP A 130 -19.66 -1.59 4.33
C ASP A 130 -20.38 -2.76 3.62
N GLU A 131 -19.63 -3.70 3.03
CA GLU A 131 -20.14 -4.95 2.44
C GLU A 131 -20.76 -5.91 3.47
N GLU A 132 -20.43 -5.75 4.76
CA GLU A 132 -20.94 -6.59 5.84
C GLU A 132 -22.38 -6.23 6.24
N GLU A 133 -22.88 -5.03 5.91
CA GLU A 133 -24.25 -4.61 6.28
C GLU A 133 -25.35 -5.50 5.68
N ASN A 134 -25.08 -6.13 4.54
CA ASN A 134 -26.03 -7.01 3.84
C ASN A 134 -25.92 -8.49 4.21
N LEU A 135 -24.91 -8.86 5.02
CA LEU A 135 -24.66 -10.24 5.43
C LEU A 135 -25.43 -10.59 6.71
N ASN A 136 -25.75 -11.87 6.89
CA ASN A 136 -26.29 -12.31 8.17
C ASN A 136 -25.19 -12.32 9.25
N LYS A 137 -25.59 -12.34 10.53
CA LYS A 137 -24.64 -12.27 11.67
C LYS A 137 -23.60 -13.40 11.68
N GLU A 138 -23.91 -14.57 11.15
CA GLU A 138 -22.97 -15.70 11.10
C GLU A 138 -21.93 -15.51 9.99
N GLU A 139 -22.35 -14.97 8.84
CA GLU A 139 -21.48 -14.61 7.71
C GLU A 139 -20.52 -13.48 8.08
N GLN A 140 -21.01 -12.41 8.72
CA GLN A 140 -20.19 -11.32 9.25
C GLN A 140 -19.09 -11.84 10.18
N GLN A 141 -19.45 -12.68 11.16
CA GLN A 141 -18.48 -13.28 12.08
C GLN A 141 -17.44 -14.16 11.37
N ASN A 142 -17.81 -14.84 10.30
CA ASN A 142 -16.87 -15.68 9.54
C ASN A 142 -15.90 -14.84 8.69
N VAL A 143 -16.38 -13.75 8.08
CA VAL A 143 -15.54 -12.79 7.35
C VAL A 143 -14.53 -12.15 8.31
N PHE A 144 -15.00 -11.61 9.44
CA PHE A 144 -14.16 -10.99 10.46
C PHE A 144 -13.10 -11.95 11.02
N LYS A 145 -13.48 -13.20 11.35
CA LYS A 145 -12.53 -14.23 11.81
C LYS A 145 -11.48 -14.54 10.74
N LYS A 146 -11.88 -14.62 9.47
CA LYS A 146 -10.97 -14.91 8.36
C LYS A 146 -9.99 -13.75 8.15
N GLN A 147 -10.46 -12.52 8.14
CA GLN A 147 -9.63 -11.31 8.03
C GLN A 147 -8.61 -11.23 9.18
N ASN A 148 -9.08 -11.37 10.42
CA ASN A 148 -8.21 -11.39 11.59
C ASN A 148 -7.16 -12.51 11.53
N SER A 149 -7.55 -13.71 11.12
CA SER A 149 -6.59 -14.81 10.98
C SER A 149 -5.52 -14.55 9.90
N ARG A 150 -5.87 -13.84 8.83
CA ARG A 150 -4.94 -13.43 7.76
C ARG A 150 -3.97 -12.37 8.27
N ILE A 151 -4.47 -11.36 8.98
CA ILE A 151 -3.67 -10.29 9.58
C ILE A 151 -2.72 -10.88 10.62
N GLU A 152 -3.24 -11.67 11.57
CA GLU A 152 -2.45 -12.33 12.61
C GLU A 152 -1.34 -13.19 12.01
N ARG A 153 -1.66 -13.98 10.98
CA ARG A 153 -0.66 -14.80 10.28
C ARG A 153 0.41 -13.93 9.64
N SER A 154 0.03 -12.87 8.94
CA SER A 154 0.97 -11.94 8.29
C SER A 154 1.90 -11.29 9.30
N PHE A 155 1.37 -10.80 10.42
CA PHE A 155 2.18 -10.24 11.50
C PHE A 155 3.14 -11.28 12.09
N ARG A 156 2.63 -12.46 12.43
CA ARG A 156 3.41 -13.51 13.09
C ARG A 156 4.51 -14.08 12.22
N SER A 157 4.25 -14.35 10.94
CA SER A 157 5.19 -15.05 10.07
C SER A 157 6.05 -14.14 9.20
N LEU A 158 5.64 -12.90 8.93
CA LEU A 158 6.33 -11.99 8.00
C LEU A 158 6.76 -10.69 8.69
N ILE A 159 5.82 -9.93 9.25
CA ILE A 159 6.09 -8.56 9.73
C ILE A 159 6.97 -8.57 10.98
N PHE A 160 6.63 -9.31 12.04
CA PHE A 160 7.47 -9.34 13.26
C PHE A 160 8.88 -9.88 13.01
N PRO A 161 9.07 -10.97 12.21
CA PRO A 161 10.42 -11.39 11.81
C PRO A 161 11.19 -10.31 11.04
N ALA A 162 10.53 -9.57 10.14
CA ALA A 162 11.16 -8.47 9.42
C ALA A 162 11.56 -7.31 10.36
N LEU A 163 10.64 -6.92 11.26
CA LEU A 163 10.87 -5.86 12.24
C LEU A 163 12.04 -6.21 13.16
N ARG A 164 12.10 -7.45 13.67
CA ARG A 164 13.18 -7.91 14.55
C ARG A 164 14.58 -7.69 13.97
N ASN A 165 14.74 -7.79 12.65
CA ASN A 165 16.04 -7.77 12.00
C ASN A 165 16.43 -6.40 11.42
N ARG A 166 15.46 -5.53 11.12
CA ARG A 166 15.69 -4.31 10.32
C ARG A 166 15.03 -3.04 10.87
N PHE A 167 14.24 -3.14 11.92
CA PHE A 167 13.51 -1.99 12.45
C PHE A 167 14.39 -1.13 13.35
N LEU A 168 14.44 0.16 13.04
CA LEU A 168 15.06 1.18 13.86
C LEU A 168 13.94 2.09 14.39
N PRO A 169 13.48 1.89 15.64
CA PRO A 169 12.38 2.68 16.19
C PRO A 169 12.80 4.15 16.32
N ASN A 170 11.90 5.07 15.97
CA ASN A 170 12.10 6.48 16.30
C ASN A 170 11.91 6.70 17.81
N SER A 171 12.36 7.85 18.32
CA SER A 171 12.24 8.18 19.75
C SER A 171 10.80 8.29 20.23
N GLU A 172 9.88 8.65 19.34
CA GLU A 172 8.46 8.85 19.62
C GLU A 172 7.70 7.52 19.75
N LEU A 173 8.20 6.42 19.17
CA LEU A 173 7.52 5.12 19.22
C LEU A 173 7.33 4.62 20.64
N GLY A 174 8.23 4.98 21.56
CA GLY A 174 8.12 4.60 22.97
C GLY A 174 6.81 5.06 23.62
N GLU A 175 6.25 6.19 23.19
CA GLU A 175 4.98 6.71 23.69
C GLU A 175 3.78 5.84 23.25
N ASN A 176 3.92 5.16 22.12
CA ASN A 176 2.92 4.25 21.57
C ASN A 176 3.04 2.80 22.09
N ILE A 177 4.07 2.50 22.90
CA ILE A 177 4.30 1.16 23.46
C ILE A 177 3.97 1.17 24.95
N LYS A 178 2.92 0.44 25.32
CA LYS A 178 2.47 0.33 26.73
C LYS A 178 2.80 -1.04 27.31
N GLU A 179 3.56 -1.09 28.40
CA GLU A 179 3.72 -2.31 29.20
C GLU A 179 2.38 -2.65 29.88
N LEU A 180 1.76 -3.76 29.47
CA LEU A 180 0.53 -4.24 30.10
C LEU A 180 0.82 -5.03 31.39
N THR A 181 1.88 -5.83 31.39
CA THR A 181 2.28 -6.64 32.54
C THR A 181 3.75 -7.04 32.45
N SER A 182 4.28 -7.61 33.54
CA SER A 182 5.59 -8.24 33.58
C SER A 182 5.48 -9.67 34.13
N THR A 183 6.39 -10.54 33.72
CA THR A 183 6.45 -11.93 34.20
C THR A 183 6.55 -11.99 35.73
N ALA A 184 7.32 -11.08 36.34
CA ALA A 184 7.43 -10.97 37.80
C ALA A 184 6.10 -10.63 38.49
N LYS A 185 5.26 -9.78 37.87
CA LYS A 185 3.91 -9.48 38.38
C LYS A 185 2.98 -10.69 38.23
N ALA A 186 3.06 -11.40 37.08
CA ALA A 186 2.24 -12.58 36.81
C ALA A 186 2.53 -13.74 37.79
N PHE A 187 3.82 -14.06 38.03
CA PHE A 187 4.20 -15.17 38.91
C PHE A 187 3.86 -14.96 40.39
N LYS A 188 3.49 -13.76 40.83
CA LYS A 188 2.94 -13.54 42.18
C LYS A 188 1.57 -14.18 42.38
N HIS A 189 0.80 -14.29 41.31
CA HIS A 189 -0.57 -14.81 41.35
C HIS A 189 -0.68 -16.20 40.71
N PHE A 190 0.22 -16.55 39.79
CA PHE A 190 0.27 -17.85 39.13
C PHE A 190 1.45 -18.68 39.62
N GLY A 191 1.21 -19.52 40.63
CA GLY A 191 2.16 -20.51 41.15
C GLY A 191 1.95 -21.90 40.56
N ARG A 192 2.93 -22.79 40.74
CA ARG A 192 2.74 -24.22 40.47
C ARG A 192 1.83 -24.79 41.56
N CYS A 193 0.93 -25.70 41.18
CA CYS A 193 0.12 -26.47 42.13
C CYS A 193 0.99 -27.24 43.13
#